data_AF-A0A6P6XP34-F1
#
_entry.id   AF-A0A6P6XP34-F1
#
_cell.length_a   1.000
_cell.length_b   1.000
_cell.length_c   1.000
_cell.angle_alpha   90.00
_cell.angle_beta   90.00
_cell.angle_gamma   90.00
#
_symmetry.space_group_name_H-M   'P 1'
#
loop_
_entity.id
_entity.type
_entity.pdbx_description
1 polymer ?
#
loop_
_entity_poly.entity_id
_entity_poly.type
_entity_poly.pdbx_seq_one_letter_code
_entity_poly.pdbx_strand_id
1 'polypeptide(L)'
;MAKNTNKFKSLFSGINRTGEQLINSVLNNANSSINSSDVDLINPSSDEKERRSSLASSTNDNELSSSPSTNEAEGFLCPQCFAAFPNAEILTEHFSSEHSSTFGDQNLSFVNCNHCRMRFTNEYELNQHVDKYHNKKKSNKSDEPLIAQLDQSTTKQLTDSFSQVLKSAFNNNNNSANNRQTDTDKMFSTEEFDLLQRQQKALEETKDLLLNELSLLRDSLSKKDEQINRMDRDFQQEKQLLVTQLNEAFQREKTLLENLNAYKDRTVNKDDEMNRLRKENENFRFEMQRYVDQLEKISNEKMQQEKLCQKLQKECDSNQKIILDMTTKTSDSLSVMTNEKTELMNRLQQLQLEMDSIKKMNEDSERQIKCLQMKNSDSTEYEKQLETIEQLRKKELDEHRNTIKKLKSDKLKYQNICRTRMEKVRLLLSVEQNSTKQMRTILEQTHRFINKSNQEIKQFVQNESKRHNDLLLKLEIELSTFMEEKRALLERCATAEEQLDGTINEMKQFVKKCEENSKAVQELGEQNQTLQIRLDEANNKLRRSWTDDRTVDKCQNDKCQKQFTTVIRKHHCRSCGNIFCNECSSKQAQMTGHPKPVRVCDHCYQELNQS
;
A
#
# COMPACT_ATOMS: atom_id res chain seq x y z
N MET A 1 -79.78 -32.14 11.12
CA MET A 1 -78.47 -31.47 11.35
C MET A 1 -77.24 -32.38 11.18
N ALA A 2 -77.36 -33.64 10.76
CA ALA A 2 -76.21 -34.54 10.58
C ALA A 2 -75.56 -34.56 9.17
N LYS A 3 -76.11 -33.85 8.17
CA LYS A 3 -75.57 -33.83 6.79
C LYS A 3 -74.59 -32.68 6.49
N ASN A 4 -74.48 -31.67 7.36
CA ASN A 4 -73.56 -30.53 7.16
C ASN A 4 -72.23 -30.64 7.93
N THR A 5 -72.13 -31.54 8.90
CA THR A 5 -70.90 -31.78 9.68
C THR A 5 -69.85 -32.59 8.90
N ASN A 6 -70.28 -33.45 7.97
CA ASN A 6 -69.35 -34.23 7.13
C ASN A 6 -68.71 -33.40 5.99
N LYS A 7 -69.37 -32.34 5.52
CA LYS A 7 -68.84 -31.45 4.48
C LYS A 7 -67.78 -30.46 5.02
N PHE A 8 -67.87 -30.10 6.30
CA PHE A 8 -66.85 -29.27 6.97
C PHE A 8 -65.60 -30.06 7.36
N LYS A 9 -65.74 -31.34 7.74
CA LYS A 9 -64.59 -32.22 8.01
C LYS A 9 -63.81 -32.60 6.75
N SER A 10 -64.48 -32.77 5.60
CA SER A 10 -63.78 -33.07 4.33
C SER A 10 -63.03 -31.85 3.75
N LEU A 11 -63.51 -30.63 4.03
CA LEU A 11 -62.83 -29.38 3.64
C LEU A 11 -61.60 -29.10 4.51
N PHE A 12 -61.65 -29.39 5.82
CA PHE A 12 -60.50 -29.24 6.71
C PHE A 12 -59.41 -30.31 6.50
N SER A 13 -59.78 -31.55 6.14
CA SER A 13 -58.80 -32.58 5.78
C SER A 13 -58.11 -32.33 4.43
N GLY A 14 -58.76 -31.59 3.52
CA GLY A 14 -58.18 -31.19 2.23
C GLY A 14 -57.19 -30.03 2.33
N ILE A 15 -57.38 -29.13 3.30
CA ILE A 15 -56.52 -27.96 3.52
C ILE A 15 -55.23 -28.34 4.27
N ASN A 16 -55.28 -29.28 5.23
CA ASN A 16 -54.07 -29.77 5.90
C ASN A 16 -53.19 -30.65 4.98
N ARG A 17 -53.79 -31.43 4.07
CA ARG A 17 -53.01 -32.22 3.10
C ARG A 17 -52.31 -31.37 2.04
N THR A 18 -52.89 -30.22 1.65
CA THR A 18 -52.29 -29.30 0.68
C THR A 18 -51.22 -28.41 1.31
N GLY A 19 -51.38 -28.04 2.59
CA GLY A 19 -50.34 -27.35 3.38
C GLY A 19 -49.10 -28.21 3.64
N GLU A 20 -49.27 -29.48 4.03
CA GLU A 20 -48.13 -30.41 4.24
C GLU A 20 -47.44 -30.81 2.93
N GLN A 21 -48.17 -30.91 1.81
CA GLN A 21 -47.58 -31.16 0.49
C GLN A 21 -46.79 -29.95 -0.06
N LEU A 22 -47.20 -28.72 0.27
CA LEU A 22 -46.45 -27.51 -0.11
C LEU A 22 -45.20 -27.30 0.76
N ILE A 23 -45.27 -27.64 2.06
CA ILE A 23 -44.11 -27.57 2.96
C ILE A 23 -43.09 -28.66 2.63
N ASN A 24 -43.52 -29.89 2.31
CA ASN A 24 -42.62 -30.95 1.87
C ASN A 24 -42.08 -30.75 0.45
N SER A 25 -42.80 -30.06 -0.44
CA SER A 25 -42.32 -29.64 -1.77
C SER A 25 -41.21 -28.57 -1.66
N VAL A 26 -41.36 -27.62 -0.75
CA VAL A 26 -40.35 -26.57 -0.50
C VAL A 26 -39.12 -27.12 0.25
N LEU A 27 -39.31 -28.06 1.18
CA LEU A 27 -38.19 -28.72 1.88
C LEU A 27 -37.44 -29.72 1.00
N ASN A 28 -38.10 -30.41 0.06
CA ASN A 28 -37.42 -31.31 -0.88
C ASN A 28 -36.72 -30.57 -2.03
N ASN A 29 -37.18 -29.37 -2.42
CA ASN A 29 -36.48 -28.52 -3.38
C ASN A 29 -35.31 -27.72 -2.78
N ALA A 30 -35.23 -27.62 -1.44
CA ALA A 30 -34.06 -27.08 -0.75
C ALA A 30 -32.92 -28.11 -0.60
N ASN A 31 -33.22 -29.41 -0.69
CA ASN A 31 -32.25 -30.51 -0.53
C ASN A 31 -31.74 -31.10 -1.86
N SER A 32 -32.15 -30.56 -3.02
CA SER A 32 -31.71 -31.04 -4.34
C SER A 32 -30.72 -30.10 -5.05
N SER A 33 -30.23 -29.04 -4.40
CA SER A 33 -29.29 -28.07 -5.00
C SER A 33 -27.94 -27.96 -4.28
N ILE A 34 -27.61 -28.88 -3.36
CA ILE A 34 -26.25 -29.00 -2.80
C ILE A 34 -25.86 -30.48 -2.83
N ASN A 35 -25.51 -30.98 -4.01
CA ASN A 35 -24.64 -32.14 -4.22
C ASN A 35 -24.25 -32.26 -5.70
N SER A 36 -23.06 -31.75 -6.04
CA SER A 36 -22.07 -32.26 -7.01
C SER A 36 -21.14 -31.09 -7.39
N SER A 37 -19.91 -31.08 -6.87
CA SER A 37 -18.64 -31.27 -7.61
C SER A 37 -18.02 -29.93 -8.02
N ASP A 38 -16.77 -29.53 -7.73
CA ASP A 38 -15.57 -30.13 -7.15
C ASP A 38 -14.67 -28.95 -6.71
N VAL A 39 -14.07 -28.98 -5.52
CA VAL A 39 -12.71 -28.43 -5.30
C VAL A 39 -12.07 -29.22 -4.14
N ASP A 40 -10.94 -29.83 -4.46
CA ASP A 40 -10.12 -30.67 -3.61
C ASP A 40 -9.64 -29.99 -2.32
N LEU A 41 -9.73 -30.76 -1.24
CA LEU A 41 -9.03 -30.57 0.02
C LEU A 41 -7.60 -31.13 -0.12
N ILE A 42 -6.60 -30.27 0.04
CA ILE A 42 -5.24 -30.67 0.42
C ILE A 42 -5.15 -30.61 1.95
N ASN A 43 -4.95 -31.78 2.55
CA ASN A 43 -4.61 -31.99 3.96
C ASN A 43 -3.39 -31.18 4.42
N PRO A 44 -3.35 -30.83 5.71
CA PRO A 44 -2.14 -31.08 6.50
C PRO A 44 -2.44 -32.05 7.64
N SER A 45 -1.55 -33.03 7.75
CA SER A 45 -1.53 -34.08 8.76
C SER A 45 -1.45 -33.54 10.18
N SER A 46 -2.22 -34.19 11.05
CA SER A 46 -1.90 -34.39 12.45
C SER A 46 -0.48 -34.90 12.65
N ASP A 47 0.28 -34.29 13.56
CA ASP A 47 0.99 -35.08 14.56
C ASP A 47 1.28 -34.26 15.84
N GLU A 48 0.99 -34.93 16.95
CA GLU A 48 1.61 -34.82 18.27
C GLU A 48 1.36 -33.60 19.15
N LYS A 49 0.32 -33.78 19.97
CA LYS A 49 0.39 -33.44 21.41
C LYS A 49 1.55 -34.20 22.06
N GLU A 50 2.58 -33.49 22.48
CA GLU A 50 3.34 -33.86 23.67
C GLU A 50 3.72 -32.63 24.50
N ARG A 51 3.56 -32.80 25.83
CA ARG A 51 4.18 -32.06 26.94
C ARG A 51 3.66 -30.68 27.32
N ARG A 52 2.76 -30.74 28.30
CA ARG A 52 2.71 -29.78 29.41
C ARG A 52 4.02 -29.76 30.20
N SER A 53 4.25 -28.60 30.82
CA SER A 53 4.92 -28.30 32.10
C SER A 53 6.45 -28.37 32.19
N SER A 54 7.08 -27.20 32.42
CA SER A 54 8.03 -26.98 33.52
C SER A 54 8.57 -25.53 33.60
N LEU A 55 8.37 -24.92 34.79
CA LEU A 55 9.21 -23.94 35.52
C LEU A 55 9.45 -22.55 34.87
N ALA A 56 9.00 -21.43 35.42
CA ALA A 56 9.33 -20.78 36.71
C ALA A 56 10.79 -20.29 36.84
N SER A 57 10.92 -18.95 36.79
CA SER A 57 11.87 -18.08 37.50
C SER A 57 13.26 -18.61 37.91
N SER A 58 14.31 -17.92 37.47
CA SER A 58 15.46 -17.66 38.34
C SER A 58 16.10 -16.30 37.99
N THR A 59 16.19 -15.47 39.03
CA THR A 59 17.07 -14.32 39.19
C THR A 59 18.48 -14.81 39.54
N ASN A 60 19.53 -14.13 39.03
CA ASN A 60 20.70 -13.65 39.80
C ASN A 60 21.80 -13.07 38.89
N ASP A 61 21.96 -11.76 38.98
CA ASP A 61 23.14 -10.89 39.17
C ASP A 61 24.59 -11.32 38.83
N ASN A 62 25.29 -10.31 38.26
CA ASN A 62 26.73 -9.96 38.28
C ASN A 62 27.71 -10.84 37.46
N GLU A 63 28.71 -10.33 36.72
CA GLU A 63 29.53 -9.11 36.87
C GLU A 63 30.31 -8.75 35.56
N LEU A 64 30.90 -7.55 35.55
CA LEU A 64 31.64 -6.78 34.53
C LEU A 64 32.75 -7.47 33.68
N SER A 65 32.92 -7.02 32.41
CA SER A 65 34.23 -6.55 31.87
C SER A 65 34.15 -5.79 30.51
N SER A 66 34.48 -4.48 30.54
CA SER A 66 35.28 -3.64 29.61
C SER A 66 35.15 -3.69 28.06
N SER A 67 34.48 -2.66 27.49
CA SER A 67 34.86 -1.67 26.41
C SER A 67 35.54 -2.08 25.07
N PRO A 68 35.56 -1.22 24.02
CA PRO A 68 34.54 -0.29 23.47
C PRO A 68 34.44 -0.33 21.92
N SER A 69 33.27 -0.07 21.31
CA SER A 69 33.19 0.56 19.97
C SER A 69 31.76 0.87 19.51
N THR A 70 31.60 2.14 19.08
CA THR A 70 30.75 2.66 17.99
C THR A 70 29.22 2.71 18.15
N ASN A 71 28.75 3.94 18.41
CA ASN A 71 27.55 4.61 17.86
C ASN A 71 26.37 3.74 17.39
N GLU A 72 25.36 3.60 18.25
CA GLU A 72 23.97 3.53 17.82
C GLU A 72 23.13 4.43 18.74
N ALA A 73 22.47 5.42 18.15
CA ALA A 73 21.58 6.32 18.87
C ALA A 73 20.19 5.65 18.97
N GLU A 74 19.93 4.94 20.06
CA GLU A 74 18.59 4.51 20.43
C GLU A 74 17.92 5.58 21.31
N GLY A 75 17.12 6.46 20.67
CA GLY A 75 16.33 7.47 21.37
C GLY A 75 15.30 8.11 20.45
N PHE A 76 14.15 8.48 21.02
CA PHE A 76 13.06 9.16 20.32
C PHE A 76 13.32 10.67 20.29
N LEU A 77 13.18 11.30 19.13
CA LEU A 77 13.40 12.74 18.95
C LEU A 77 12.07 13.49 18.95
N CYS A 78 12.01 14.61 19.66
CA CYS A 78 10.86 15.50 19.58
C CYS A 78 10.80 16.21 18.23
N PRO A 79 9.70 16.14 17.46
CA PRO A 79 9.64 16.70 16.12
C PRO A 79 9.67 18.24 16.09
N GLN A 80 9.40 18.92 17.21
CA GLN A 80 9.32 20.38 17.25
C GLN A 80 10.63 21.06 17.68
N CYS A 81 11.37 20.44 18.61
CA CYS A 81 12.62 20.98 19.17
C CYS A 81 13.84 20.08 18.94
N PHE A 82 13.66 18.86 18.42
CA PHE A 82 14.70 17.86 18.18
C PHE A 82 15.53 17.45 19.42
N ALA A 83 14.99 17.66 20.62
CA ALA A 83 15.57 17.08 21.83
C ALA A 83 15.41 15.55 21.83
N ALA A 84 16.47 14.85 22.24
CA ALA A 84 16.52 13.39 22.28
C ALA A 84 16.03 12.87 23.64
N PHE A 85 15.13 11.90 23.60
CA PHE A 85 14.51 11.30 24.77
C PHE A 85 14.67 9.78 24.76
N PRO A 86 14.88 9.17 25.93
CA PRO A 86 15.17 7.75 26.02
C PRO A 86 13.96 6.85 25.75
N ASN A 87 12.72 7.36 25.84
CA ASN A 87 11.51 6.60 25.52
C ASN A 87 10.35 7.49 25.06
N ALA A 88 9.34 6.86 24.44
CA ALA A 88 8.18 7.54 23.86
C ALA A 88 7.26 8.20 24.91
N GLU A 89 7.20 7.70 26.14
CA GLU A 89 6.36 8.26 27.21
C GLU A 89 6.87 9.63 27.65
N ILE A 90 8.18 9.76 27.89
CA ILE A 90 8.82 11.04 28.25
C ILE A 90 8.75 12.04 27.09
N LEU A 91 8.89 11.56 25.84
CA LEU A 91 8.67 12.39 24.66
C LEU A 91 7.22 12.95 24.63
N THR A 92 6.23 12.11 24.92
CA THR A 92 4.82 12.53 24.90
C THR A 92 4.54 13.57 25.99
N GLU A 93 5.10 13.38 27.19
CA GLU A 93 4.98 14.35 28.28
C GLU A 93 5.67 15.69 27.96
N HIS A 94 6.87 15.67 27.34
CA HIS A 94 7.54 16.88 26.84
C HIS A 94 6.71 17.57 25.74
N PHE A 95 6.16 16.81 24.80
CA PHE A 95 5.35 17.36 23.71
C PHE A 95 4.09 18.06 24.25
N SER A 96 3.44 17.46 25.25
CA SER A 96 2.23 18.01 25.88
C SER A 96 2.49 19.15 26.87
N SER A 97 3.68 19.27 27.45
CA SER A 97 3.99 20.35 28.41
C SER A 97 4.59 21.59 27.75
N GLU A 98 5.51 21.40 26.80
CA GLU A 98 6.30 22.51 26.22
C GLU A 98 5.74 23.01 24.87
N HIS A 99 4.90 22.22 24.19
CA HIS A 99 4.38 22.55 22.85
C HIS A 99 2.85 22.60 22.76
N SER A 100 2.14 22.41 23.88
CA SER A 100 0.67 22.31 23.90
C SER A 100 -0.07 23.65 24.05
N SER A 101 0.61 24.79 23.95
CA SER A 101 -0.07 26.10 23.95
C SER A 101 -0.12 26.69 22.54
N THR A 102 -1.36 26.99 22.11
CA THR A 102 -1.80 27.79 20.95
C THR A 102 -1.99 27.11 19.59
N PHE A 103 -3.05 26.28 19.49
CA PHE A 103 -3.86 26.18 18.27
C PHE A 103 -4.99 27.22 18.34
N GLY A 104 -4.76 28.36 17.71
CA GLY A 104 -5.74 29.41 17.51
C GLY A 104 -5.18 30.43 16.52
N ASP A 105 -5.59 30.32 15.26
CA ASP A 105 -5.49 31.32 14.19
C ASP A 105 -4.17 32.09 14.07
N GLN A 106 -3.19 31.50 13.38
CA GLN A 106 -2.42 32.10 12.29
C GLN A 106 -1.30 31.13 11.87
N ASN A 107 -1.30 30.72 10.60
CA ASN A 107 -0.16 30.09 9.94
C ASN A 107 1.03 31.05 9.96
N LEU A 108 1.84 31.01 11.01
CA LEU A 108 3.19 31.58 10.99
C LEU A 108 4.16 30.45 10.67
N SER A 109 4.32 30.17 9.38
CA SER A 109 5.36 29.29 8.87
C SER A 109 6.71 29.93 9.10
N PHE A 110 7.42 29.53 10.16
CA PHE A 110 8.81 29.93 10.36
C PHE A 110 9.70 29.28 9.30
N VAL A 111 10.51 30.09 8.61
CA VAL A 111 11.40 29.62 7.55
C VAL A 111 12.83 29.61 8.08
N ASN A 112 13.52 28.47 7.95
CA ASN A 112 14.86 28.27 8.48
C ASN A 112 15.90 28.58 7.41
N CYS A 113 17.00 29.24 7.80
CA CYS A 113 18.14 29.38 6.91
C CYS A 113 18.87 28.05 6.76
N ASN A 114 18.95 27.50 5.55
CA ASN A 114 19.64 26.24 5.28
C ASN A 114 21.17 26.28 5.55
N HIS A 115 21.76 27.47 5.69
CA HIS A 115 23.20 27.64 5.89
C HIS A 115 23.60 27.67 7.38
N CYS A 116 22.84 28.35 8.24
CA CYS A 116 23.18 28.49 9.67
C CYS A 116 22.08 28.02 10.63
N ARG A 117 20.92 27.61 10.09
CA ARG A 117 19.74 27.13 10.82
C ARG A 117 19.09 28.14 11.76
N MET A 118 19.36 29.44 11.59
CA MET A 118 18.59 30.49 12.27
C MET A 118 17.14 30.54 11.74
N ARG A 119 16.20 30.77 12.66
CA ARG A 119 14.74 30.82 12.43
C ARG A 119 14.29 32.26 12.12
N PHE A 120 13.47 32.41 11.09
CA PHE A 120 12.87 33.69 10.68
C PHE A 120 11.35 33.58 10.57
N THR A 121 10.66 34.70 10.79
CA THR A 121 9.18 34.72 10.85
C THR A 121 8.53 34.70 9.46
N ASN A 122 9.29 35.05 8.42
CA ASN A 122 8.84 35.09 7.04
C ASN A 122 10.02 34.94 6.05
N GLU A 123 9.70 34.61 4.81
CA GLU A 123 10.68 34.36 3.73
C GLU A 123 11.47 35.63 3.35
N TYR A 124 10.92 36.82 3.57
CA TYR A 124 11.60 38.09 3.29
C TYR A 124 12.75 38.37 4.28
N GLU A 125 12.53 38.12 5.58
CA GLU A 125 13.57 38.20 6.62
C GLU A 125 14.67 37.15 6.41
N LEU A 126 14.29 35.94 6.01
CA LEU A 126 15.24 34.90 5.64
C LEU A 126 16.10 35.34 4.47
N ASN A 127 15.50 35.90 3.41
CA ASN A 127 16.24 36.35 2.24
C ASN A 127 17.19 37.51 2.57
N GLN A 128 16.79 38.48 3.41
CA GLN A 128 17.71 39.50 3.92
C GLN A 128 18.87 38.91 4.73
N HIS A 129 18.59 37.90 5.56
CA HIS A 129 19.63 37.24 6.35
C HIS A 129 20.61 36.45 5.47
N VAL A 130 20.10 35.68 4.50
CA VAL A 130 20.92 34.96 3.52
C VAL A 130 21.76 35.94 2.72
N ASP A 131 21.20 37.05 2.26
CA ASP A 131 21.93 38.09 1.53
C ASP A 131 23.02 38.77 2.37
N LYS A 132 22.75 39.02 3.64
CA LYS A 132 23.68 39.74 4.52
C LYS A 132 24.79 38.87 5.10
N TYR A 133 24.52 37.59 5.37
CA TYR A 133 25.43 36.72 6.14
C TYR A 133 25.92 35.48 5.38
N HIS A 134 25.23 35.05 4.32
CA HIS A 134 25.58 33.84 3.57
C HIS A 134 25.96 34.10 2.11
N ASN A 135 25.48 35.19 1.50
CA ASN A 135 26.00 35.73 0.25
C ASN A 135 27.25 36.58 0.50
N LYS A 136 28.28 35.98 1.11
CA LYS A 136 29.67 36.45 0.97
C LYS A 136 30.38 35.71 -0.16
N LYS A 137 29.86 35.89 -1.38
CA LYS A 137 30.67 35.87 -2.61
C LYS A 137 30.33 37.11 -3.41
N LYS A 138 31.30 38.03 -3.39
CA LYS A 138 31.56 39.08 -4.39
C LYS A 138 30.32 39.61 -5.10
N SER A 139 29.88 40.77 -4.63
CA SER A 139 29.53 41.87 -5.53
C SER A 139 30.54 41.90 -6.69
N ASN A 140 30.08 41.50 -7.88
CA ASN A 140 30.49 42.02 -9.17
C ASN A 140 29.31 41.80 -10.13
N LYS A 141 28.23 42.55 -9.87
CA LYS A 141 27.31 42.96 -10.93
C LYS A 141 27.98 44.11 -11.69
N SER A 142 28.95 43.73 -12.52
CA SER A 142 29.56 44.48 -13.61
C SER A 142 30.75 43.62 -14.02
N ASP A 143 30.65 42.94 -15.16
CA ASP A 143 31.75 42.45 -16.01
C ASP A 143 31.29 41.24 -16.83
N GLU A 144 30.19 41.40 -17.56
CA GLU A 144 29.90 40.61 -18.75
C GLU A 144 29.13 41.52 -19.72
N PRO A 145 29.81 42.58 -20.18
CA PRO A 145 30.12 42.65 -21.62
C PRO A 145 31.57 43.03 -21.93
N LEU A 146 32.51 42.88 -20.98
CA LEU A 146 33.91 43.31 -21.16
C LEU A 146 34.92 42.20 -21.49
N ILE A 147 34.55 40.92 -21.35
CA ILE A 147 35.42 39.77 -21.72
C ILE A 147 35.16 39.25 -23.15
N ALA A 148 34.16 39.79 -23.84
CA ALA A 148 33.97 39.57 -25.29
C ALA A 148 34.52 40.71 -26.16
N GLN A 149 34.97 41.81 -25.56
CA GLN A 149 35.50 42.98 -26.29
C GLN A 149 37.03 43.08 -26.30
N LEU A 150 37.75 42.16 -25.66
CA LEU A 150 39.20 42.24 -25.50
C LEU A 150 40.01 41.21 -26.30
N ASP A 151 39.39 40.34 -27.12
CA ASP A 151 40.12 39.18 -27.65
C ASP A 151 40.04 38.92 -29.16
N GLN A 152 39.65 39.92 -29.96
CA GLN A 152 39.90 39.89 -31.40
C GLN A 152 40.40 41.22 -31.99
N SER A 153 40.08 42.36 -31.39
CA SER A 153 40.55 43.65 -31.90
C SER A 153 41.90 44.05 -31.31
N THR A 154 42.13 43.86 -30.01
CA THR A 154 43.38 44.19 -29.30
C THR A 154 44.52 43.27 -29.69
N THR A 155 44.26 41.96 -29.78
CA THR A 155 45.25 40.95 -30.21
C THR A 155 45.62 41.16 -31.68
N LYS A 156 44.64 41.48 -32.55
CA LYS A 156 44.88 41.80 -33.96
C LYS A 156 45.55 43.16 -34.16
N GLN A 157 45.18 44.20 -33.40
CA GLN A 157 45.85 45.51 -33.43
C GLN A 157 47.28 45.47 -32.89
N LEU A 158 47.55 44.66 -31.87
CA LEU A 158 48.92 44.41 -31.39
C LEU A 158 49.73 43.61 -32.41
N THR A 159 49.14 42.59 -33.05
CA THR A 159 49.81 41.79 -34.09
C THR A 159 50.05 42.59 -35.38
N ASP A 160 49.12 43.49 -35.74
CA ASP A 160 49.23 44.41 -36.89
C ASP A 160 50.22 45.55 -36.59
N SER A 161 50.24 46.07 -35.35
CA SER A 161 51.26 47.04 -34.92
C SER A 161 52.65 46.40 -34.85
N PHE A 162 52.78 45.18 -34.32
CA PHE A 162 54.05 44.45 -34.33
C PHE A 162 54.50 44.12 -35.75
N SER A 163 53.57 43.74 -36.64
CA SER A 163 53.87 43.52 -38.07
C SER A 163 54.25 44.81 -38.79
N GLN A 164 53.65 45.96 -38.45
CA GLN A 164 54.04 47.27 -38.98
C GLN A 164 55.40 47.73 -38.45
N VAL A 165 55.70 47.50 -37.17
CA VAL A 165 57.01 47.80 -36.58
C VAL A 165 58.10 46.88 -37.13
N LEU A 166 57.79 45.59 -37.36
CA LEU A 166 58.71 44.67 -38.02
C LEU A 166 58.90 45.00 -39.49
N LYS A 167 57.84 45.37 -40.23
CA LYS A 167 57.95 45.83 -41.63
C LYS A 167 58.67 47.17 -41.74
N SER A 168 58.49 48.09 -40.80
CA SER A 168 59.21 49.37 -40.78
C SER A 168 60.67 49.20 -40.35
N ALA A 169 60.97 48.30 -39.42
CA ALA A 169 62.35 47.92 -39.07
C ALA A 169 63.06 47.18 -40.22
N PHE A 170 62.36 46.29 -40.93
CA PHE A 170 62.89 45.58 -42.10
C PHE A 170 63.08 46.53 -43.30
N ASN A 171 62.16 47.47 -43.54
CA ASN A 171 62.32 48.52 -44.57
C ASN A 171 63.38 49.56 -44.19
N ASN A 172 63.55 49.90 -42.91
CA ASN A 172 64.62 50.78 -42.45
C ASN A 172 66.00 50.10 -42.52
N ASN A 173 66.08 48.78 -42.31
CA ASN A 173 67.30 48.00 -42.55
C ASN A 173 67.57 47.81 -44.05
N ASN A 174 66.56 47.58 -44.89
CA ASN A 174 66.75 47.52 -46.35
C ASN A 174 67.11 48.88 -46.96
N ASN A 175 66.60 49.99 -46.41
CA ASN A 175 67.02 51.34 -46.82
C ASN A 175 68.39 51.73 -46.26
N SER A 176 68.81 51.18 -45.12
CA SER A 176 70.19 51.33 -44.61
C SER A 176 71.20 50.40 -45.31
N ALA A 177 70.74 49.28 -45.87
CA ALA A 177 71.55 48.36 -46.68
C ALA A 177 71.70 48.86 -48.12
N ASN A 178 70.63 49.37 -48.74
CA ASN A 178 70.68 49.91 -50.11
C ASN A 178 71.41 51.26 -50.23
N ASN A 179 71.50 52.06 -49.15
CA ASN A 179 72.33 53.27 -49.12
C ASN A 179 73.77 53.04 -48.60
N ARG A 180 74.17 51.79 -48.36
CA ARG A 180 75.56 51.42 -48.05
C ARG A 180 76.22 50.59 -49.15
N GLN A 181 75.60 50.46 -50.32
CA GLN A 181 76.17 49.76 -51.46
C GLN A 181 77.01 50.66 -52.40
N THR A 182 77.28 51.91 -52.03
CA THR A 182 78.10 52.81 -52.86
C THR A 182 79.34 53.40 -52.18
N ASP A 183 79.65 53.06 -50.92
CA ASP A 183 80.84 53.60 -50.23
C ASP A 183 81.44 52.64 -49.17
N THR A 184 81.65 51.36 -49.52
CA THR A 184 82.45 50.44 -48.67
C THR A 184 83.48 49.62 -49.44
N ASP A 185 84.02 50.15 -50.54
CA ASP A 185 85.13 49.49 -51.26
C ASP A 185 86.53 49.91 -50.78
N LYS A 186 86.63 50.69 -49.69
CA LYS A 186 87.92 51.04 -49.08
C LYS A 186 87.78 51.14 -47.56
N MET A 187 88.27 50.13 -46.83
CA MET A 187 88.81 50.17 -45.44
C MET A 187 88.47 48.96 -44.55
N PHE A 188 88.54 47.72 -45.03
CA PHE A 188 88.72 46.56 -44.14
C PHE A 188 89.71 45.56 -44.74
N SER A 189 90.51 44.91 -43.89
CA SER A 189 91.39 43.83 -44.32
C SER A 189 90.55 42.63 -44.79
N THR A 190 91.03 41.90 -45.80
CA THR A 190 90.29 40.78 -46.42
C THR A 190 89.86 39.70 -45.42
N GLU A 191 90.56 39.59 -44.28
CA GLU A 191 90.26 38.65 -43.20
C GLU A 191 89.07 39.07 -42.31
N GLU A 192 88.84 40.37 -42.09
CA GLU A 192 87.70 40.86 -41.29
C GLU A 192 86.37 40.70 -42.03
N PHE A 193 86.36 40.92 -43.35
CA PHE A 193 85.18 40.71 -44.18
C PHE A 193 84.77 39.23 -44.24
N ASP A 194 85.74 38.34 -44.42
CA ASP A 194 85.51 36.88 -44.40
C ASP A 194 84.98 36.39 -43.04
N LEU A 195 85.47 36.96 -41.93
CA LEU A 195 84.99 36.63 -40.59
C LEU A 195 83.55 37.07 -40.37
N LEU A 196 83.20 38.30 -40.78
CA LEU A 196 81.84 38.83 -40.69
C LEU A 196 80.86 38.04 -41.57
N GLN A 197 81.29 37.63 -42.77
CA GLN A 197 80.46 36.82 -43.66
C GLN A 197 80.20 35.42 -43.10
N ARG A 198 81.18 34.79 -42.44
CA ARG A 198 80.99 33.51 -41.73
C ARG A 198 80.07 33.66 -40.52
N GLN A 199 80.20 34.74 -39.75
CA GLN A 199 79.29 35.03 -38.63
C GLN A 199 77.85 35.26 -39.11
N GLN A 200 77.67 35.99 -40.20
CA GLN A 200 76.35 36.20 -40.81
C GLN A 200 75.71 34.89 -41.25
N LYS A 201 76.48 34.01 -41.91
CA LYS A 201 75.99 32.69 -42.32
C LYS A 201 75.59 31.82 -41.13
N ALA A 202 76.38 31.80 -40.05
CA ALA A 202 76.03 31.07 -38.84
C ALA A 202 74.78 31.64 -38.13
N LEU A 203 74.58 32.96 -38.19
CA LEU A 203 73.37 33.62 -37.69
C LEU A 203 72.13 33.30 -38.54
N GLU A 204 72.28 33.16 -39.85
CA GLU A 204 71.20 32.72 -40.75
C GLU A 204 70.83 31.25 -40.53
N GLU A 205 71.80 30.36 -40.37
CA GLU A 205 71.56 28.94 -40.06
C GLU A 205 70.86 28.77 -38.69
N THR A 206 71.25 29.55 -37.68
CA THR A 206 70.58 29.54 -36.36
C THR A 206 69.18 30.14 -36.41
N LYS A 207 68.96 31.19 -37.20
CA LYS A 207 67.61 31.75 -37.45
C LYS A 207 66.69 30.72 -38.10
N ASP A 208 67.17 29.98 -39.09
CA ASP A 208 66.36 28.97 -39.78
C ASP A 208 66.00 27.79 -38.86
N LEU A 209 66.93 27.37 -38.00
CA LEU A 209 66.67 26.38 -36.94
C LEU A 209 65.60 26.87 -35.97
N LEU A 210 65.70 28.10 -35.47
CA LEU A 210 64.72 28.69 -34.56
C LEU A 210 63.34 28.87 -35.21
N LEU A 211 63.29 29.23 -36.50
CA LEU A 211 62.03 29.33 -37.24
C LEU A 211 61.34 27.97 -37.39
N ASN A 212 62.12 26.91 -37.63
CA ASN A 212 61.59 25.56 -37.70
C ASN A 212 61.07 25.09 -36.32
N GLU A 213 61.81 25.37 -35.25
CA GLU A 213 61.41 25.05 -33.89
C GLU A 213 60.13 25.80 -33.46
N LEU A 214 60.01 27.08 -33.81
CA LEU A 214 58.79 27.87 -33.64
C LEU A 214 57.60 27.31 -34.44
N SER A 215 57.83 26.80 -35.65
CA SER A 215 56.79 26.16 -36.45
C SER A 215 56.27 24.89 -35.78
N LEU A 216 57.17 24.03 -35.28
CA LEU A 216 56.80 22.81 -34.58
C LEU A 216 56.05 23.09 -33.27
N LEU A 217 56.48 24.09 -32.51
CA LEU A 217 55.79 24.52 -31.30
C LEU A 217 54.39 25.07 -31.61
N ARG A 218 54.23 25.83 -32.70
CA ARG A 218 52.93 26.34 -33.15
C ARG A 218 51.98 25.21 -33.53
N ASP A 219 52.46 24.20 -34.24
CA ASP A 219 51.65 23.02 -34.59
C ASP A 219 51.24 22.22 -33.34
N SER A 220 52.14 22.10 -32.36
CA SER A 220 51.85 21.45 -31.09
C SER A 220 50.79 22.21 -30.28
N LEU A 221 50.90 23.54 -30.21
CA LEU A 221 49.90 24.43 -29.60
C LEU A 221 48.54 24.31 -30.29
N SER A 222 48.50 24.35 -31.62
CA SER A 222 47.26 24.18 -32.40
C SER A 222 46.56 22.85 -32.09
N LYS A 223 47.32 21.75 -32.03
CA LYS A 223 46.79 20.43 -31.65
C LYS A 223 46.25 20.39 -30.22
N LYS A 224 46.88 21.12 -29.28
CA LYS A 224 46.42 21.22 -27.89
C LYS A 224 45.15 22.06 -27.78
N ASP A 225 45.06 23.17 -28.50
CA ASP A 225 43.84 23.98 -28.57
C ASP A 225 42.67 23.18 -29.15
N GLU A 226 42.89 22.40 -30.21
CA GLU A 226 41.84 21.50 -30.73
C GLU A 226 41.42 20.45 -29.71
N GLN A 227 42.36 19.90 -28.93
CA GLN A 227 42.06 18.93 -27.89
C GLN A 227 41.20 19.56 -26.78
N ILE A 228 41.55 20.77 -26.34
CA ILE A 228 40.79 21.52 -25.34
C ILE A 228 39.38 21.82 -25.85
N ASN A 229 39.24 22.28 -27.10
CA ASN A 229 37.94 22.57 -27.71
C ASN A 229 37.07 21.31 -27.91
N ARG A 230 37.68 20.15 -28.13
CA ARG A 230 36.95 18.87 -28.13
C ARG A 230 36.43 18.55 -26.73
N MET A 231 37.30 18.59 -25.72
CA MET A 231 36.92 18.34 -24.32
C MET A 231 35.84 19.30 -23.80
N ASP A 232 35.92 20.59 -24.16
CA ASP A 232 34.91 21.57 -23.76
C ASP A 232 33.54 21.26 -24.37
N ARG A 233 33.49 20.86 -25.64
CA ARG A 233 32.23 20.43 -26.29
C ARG A 233 31.64 19.18 -25.63
N ASP A 234 32.46 18.19 -25.34
CA ASP A 234 32.02 16.95 -24.69
C ASP A 234 31.47 17.27 -23.28
N PHE A 235 32.16 18.12 -22.52
CA PHE A 235 31.71 18.57 -21.21
C PHE A 235 30.39 19.35 -21.27
N GLN A 236 30.21 20.23 -22.25
CA GLN A 236 28.95 20.96 -22.43
C GLN A 236 27.79 20.02 -22.79
N GLN A 237 28.02 19.01 -23.63
CA GLN A 237 27.00 18.00 -23.94
C GLN A 237 26.61 17.20 -22.71
N GLU A 238 27.58 16.73 -21.94
CA GLU A 238 27.34 15.95 -20.73
C GLU A 238 26.58 16.77 -19.67
N LYS A 239 26.98 18.03 -19.48
CA LYS A 239 26.26 18.99 -18.63
C LYS A 239 24.81 19.17 -19.08
N GLN A 240 24.57 19.34 -20.38
CA GLN A 240 23.22 19.54 -20.91
C GLN A 240 22.34 18.29 -20.74
N LEU A 241 22.94 17.09 -20.91
CA LEU A 241 22.28 15.82 -20.65
C LEU A 241 21.88 15.69 -19.18
N LEU A 242 22.81 15.96 -18.25
CA LEU A 242 22.56 15.94 -16.80
C LEU A 242 21.45 16.91 -16.39
N VAL A 243 21.46 18.15 -16.92
CA VAL A 243 20.39 19.12 -16.66
C VAL A 243 19.04 18.61 -17.14
N THR A 244 19.00 17.97 -18.31
CA THR A 244 17.76 17.39 -18.86
C THR A 244 17.25 16.25 -17.99
N GLN A 245 18.13 15.33 -17.60
CA GLN A 245 17.80 14.22 -16.70
C GLN A 245 17.30 14.71 -15.32
N LEU A 246 17.93 15.75 -14.77
CA LEU A 246 17.51 16.35 -13.50
C LEU A 246 16.13 16.97 -13.60
N ASN A 247 15.84 17.70 -14.68
CA ASN A 247 14.53 18.29 -14.92
C ASN A 247 13.44 17.22 -15.08
N GLU A 248 13.72 16.14 -15.80
CA GLU A 248 12.79 15.01 -15.91
C GLU A 248 12.54 14.34 -14.56
N ALA A 249 13.58 14.11 -13.76
CA ALA A 249 13.47 13.54 -12.43
C ALA A 249 12.59 14.43 -11.52
N PHE A 250 12.81 15.75 -11.56
CA PHE A 250 12.01 16.72 -10.81
C PHE A 250 10.53 16.71 -11.23
N GLN A 251 10.25 16.62 -12.53
CA GLN A 251 8.86 16.51 -13.02
C GLN A 251 8.20 15.18 -12.62
N ARG A 252 8.96 14.07 -12.61
CA ARG A 252 8.45 12.77 -12.12
C ARG A 252 8.11 12.85 -10.63
N GLU A 253 8.98 13.44 -9.82
CA GLU A 253 8.76 13.62 -8.38
C GLU A 253 7.54 14.51 -8.10
N LYS A 254 7.40 15.62 -8.82
CA LYS A 254 6.23 16.50 -8.72
C LYS A 254 4.93 15.75 -9.02
N THR A 255 4.87 14.98 -10.11
CA THR A 255 3.70 14.19 -10.48
C THR A 255 3.37 13.13 -9.42
N LEU A 256 4.40 12.49 -8.84
CA LEU A 256 4.22 11.53 -7.73
C LEU A 256 3.62 12.19 -6.49
N LEU A 257 4.06 13.40 -6.15
CA LEU A 257 3.53 14.15 -5.01
C LEU A 257 2.06 14.54 -5.22
N GLU A 258 1.69 14.99 -6.42
CA GLU A 258 0.30 15.30 -6.79
C GLU A 258 -0.59 14.06 -6.69
N ASN A 259 -0.12 12.91 -7.20
CA ASN A 259 -0.83 11.64 -7.09
C ASN A 259 -1.00 11.17 -5.63
N LEU A 260 0.04 11.34 -4.80
CA LEU A 260 -0.01 10.99 -3.38
C LEU A 260 -1.03 11.84 -2.63
N ASN A 261 -1.10 13.14 -2.92
CA ASN A 261 -2.09 14.03 -2.32
C ASN A 261 -3.51 13.65 -2.75
N ALA A 262 -3.73 13.37 -4.04
CA ALA A 262 -5.02 12.88 -4.52
C ALA A 262 -5.44 11.55 -3.87
N TYR A 263 -4.48 10.66 -3.59
CA TYR A 263 -4.73 9.42 -2.87
C TYR A 263 -5.13 9.68 -1.42
N LYS A 264 -4.42 10.58 -0.71
CA LYS A 264 -4.76 11.00 0.65
C LYS A 264 -6.18 11.56 0.74
N ASP A 265 -6.56 12.46 -0.18
CA ASP A 265 -7.91 13.05 -0.20
C ASP A 265 -9.00 12.00 -0.43
N ARG A 266 -8.75 11.02 -1.32
CA ARG A 266 -9.68 9.90 -1.53
C ARG A 266 -9.82 9.03 -0.28
N THR A 267 -8.73 8.78 0.44
CA THR A 267 -8.76 8.01 1.69
C THR A 267 -9.58 8.72 2.76
N VAL A 268 -9.36 10.03 2.96
CA VAL A 268 -10.14 10.83 3.91
C VAL A 268 -11.64 10.80 3.57
N ASN A 269 -11.99 10.96 2.29
CA ASN A 269 -13.39 10.87 1.86
C ASN A 269 -14.01 9.49 2.15
N LYS A 270 -13.24 8.40 1.97
CA LYS A 270 -13.70 7.05 2.30
C LYS A 270 -13.86 6.86 3.81
N ASP A 271 -12.98 7.42 4.62
CA ASP A 271 -13.11 7.38 6.08
C ASP A 271 -14.37 8.11 6.55
N ASP A 272 -14.68 9.27 5.95
CA ASP A 272 -15.92 9.99 6.21
C ASP A 272 -17.17 9.19 5.82
N GLU A 273 -17.14 8.52 4.66
CA GLU A 273 -18.22 7.63 4.21
C GLU A 273 -18.39 6.44 5.17
N MET A 274 -17.30 5.79 5.58
CA MET A 274 -17.30 4.71 6.56
C MET A 274 -17.88 5.16 7.91
N ASN A 275 -17.56 6.37 8.35
CA ASN A 275 -18.10 6.93 9.59
C ASN A 275 -19.60 7.22 9.49
N ARG A 276 -20.09 7.68 8.34
CA ARG A 276 -21.53 7.84 8.10
C ARG A 276 -22.26 6.50 8.13
N LEU A 277 -21.74 5.50 7.41
CA LEU A 277 -22.31 4.15 7.40
C LEU A 277 -22.29 3.50 8.78
N ARG A 278 -21.27 3.76 9.61
CA ARG A 278 -21.23 3.30 11.01
C ARG A 278 -22.38 3.91 11.83
N LYS A 279 -22.62 5.21 11.73
CA LYS A 279 -23.73 5.88 12.42
C LYS A 279 -25.09 5.36 11.96
N GLU A 280 -25.27 5.13 10.67
CA GLU A 280 -26.50 4.53 10.14
C GLU A 280 -26.72 3.11 10.67
N ASN A 281 -25.67 2.29 10.71
CA ASN A 281 -25.74 0.94 11.30
C ASN A 281 -26.09 0.98 12.80
N GLU A 282 -25.54 1.91 13.56
CA GLU A 282 -25.92 2.11 14.96
C GLU A 282 -27.40 2.48 15.10
N ASN A 283 -27.90 3.38 14.26
CA ASN A 283 -29.32 3.74 14.24
C ASN A 283 -30.21 2.52 13.92
N PHE A 284 -29.85 1.72 12.90
CA PHE A 284 -30.59 0.49 12.60
C PHE A 284 -30.56 -0.52 13.75
N ARG A 285 -29.44 -0.62 14.47
CA ARG A 285 -29.36 -1.47 15.68
C ARG A 285 -30.31 -0.97 16.78
N PHE A 286 -30.37 0.34 17.01
CA PHE A 286 -31.32 0.92 17.98
C PHE A 286 -32.77 0.67 17.58
N GLU A 287 -33.12 0.86 16.30
CA GLU A 287 -34.46 0.56 15.81
C GLU A 287 -34.80 -0.92 15.94
N MET A 288 -33.84 -1.81 15.63
CA MET A 288 -34.06 -3.24 15.79
C MET A 288 -34.24 -3.64 17.24
N GLN A 289 -33.45 -3.08 18.16
CA GLN A 289 -33.64 -3.34 19.59
C GLN A 289 -35.05 -2.91 20.02
N ARG A 290 -35.54 -1.76 19.55
CA ARG A 290 -36.89 -1.29 19.85
C ARG A 290 -37.96 -2.27 19.36
N TYR A 291 -37.79 -2.87 18.18
CA TYR A 291 -38.71 -3.89 17.69
C TYR A 291 -38.65 -5.18 18.52
N VAL A 292 -37.47 -5.60 18.95
CA VAL A 292 -37.30 -6.76 19.85
C VAL A 292 -38.05 -6.52 21.17
N ASP A 293 -37.86 -5.35 21.79
CA ASP A 293 -38.53 -5.01 23.05
C ASP A 293 -40.07 -4.99 22.89
N GLN A 294 -40.57 -4.51 21.75
CA GLN A 294 -42.00 -4.56 21.43
C GLN A 294 -42.52 -5.99 21.28
N LEU A 295 -41.76 -6.86 20.61
CA LEU A 295 -42.12 -8.28 20.45
C LEU A 295 -42.12 -9.00 21.80
N GLU A 296 -41.17 -8.71 22.68
CA GLU A 296 -41.14 -9.26 24.03
C GLU A 296 -42.36 -8.83 24.85
N LYS A 297 -42.75 -7.56 24.76
CA LYS A 297 -43.98 -7.06 25.40
C LYS A 297 -45.23 -7.79 24.89
N ILE A 298 -45.37 -7.93 23.56
CA ILE A 298 -46.51 -8.65 22.96
C ILE A 298 -46.50 -10.12 23.38
N SER A 299 -45.33 -10.77 23.44
CA SER A 299 -45.19 -12.16 23.90
C SER A 299 -45.66 -12.33 25.34
N ASN A 300 -45.29 -11.41 26.23
CA ASN A 300 -45.72 -11.40 27.62
C ASN A 300 -47.24 -11.20 27.76
N GLU A 301 -47.82 -10.26 27.01
CA GLU A 301 -49.27 -10.04 26.97
C GLU A 301 -50.01 -11.29 26.45
N LYS A 302 -49.50 -11.94 25.41
CA LYS A 302 -50.04 -13.19 24.88
C LYS A 302 -50.00 -14.31 25.94
N MET A 303 -48.90 -14.47 26.65
CA MET A 303 -48.78 -15.47 27.73
C MET A 303 -49.80 -15.21 28.84
N GLN A 304 -50.05 -13.94 29.20
CA GLN A 304 -51.08 -13.59 30.19
C GLN A 304 -52.49 -13.93 29.68
N GLN A 305 -52.79 -13.64 28.41
CA GLN A 305 -54.07 -14.01 27.80
C GLN A 305 -54.27 -15.52 27.75
N GLU A 306 -53.24 -16.30 27.39
CA GLU A 306 -53.31 -17.77 27.38
C GLU A 306 -53.61 -18.33 28.78
N LYS A 307 -52.97 -17.81 29.83
CA LYS A 307 -53.26 -18.18 31.23
C LYS A 307 -54.70 -17.85 31.61
N LEU A 308 -55.24 -16.72 31.16
CA LEU A 308 -56.64 -16.36 31.41
C LEU A 308 -57.61 -17.29 30.67
N CYS A 309 -57.35 -17.57 29.39
CA CYS A 309 -58.14 -18.53 28.61
C CYS A 309 -58.16 -19.92 29.25
N GLN A 310 -57.03 -20.40 29.77
CA GLN A 310 -56.97 -21.68 30.49
C GLN A 310 -57.82 -21.67 31.78
N LYS A 311 -57.85 -20.56 32.53
CA LYS A 311 -58.71 -20.42 33.72
C LYS A 311 -60.19 -20.48 33.33
N LEU A 312 -60.58 -19.70 32.33
CA LEU A 312 -61.97 -19.68 31.83
C LEU A 312 -62.39 -21.04 31.28
N GLN A 313 -61.49 -21.76 30.60
CA GLN A 313 -61.78 -23.11 30.11
C GLN A 313 -62.09 -24.08 31.26
N LYS A 314 -61.28 -24.08 32.32
CA LYS A 314 -61.52 -24.92 33.51
C LYS A 314 -62.87 -24.61 34.18
N GLU A 315 -63.24 -23.34 34.21
CA GLU A 315 -64.53 -22.90 34.76
C GLU A 315 -65.70 -23.35 33.87
N CYS A 316 -65.58 -23.21 32.55
CA CYS A 316 -66.53 -23.75 31.58
C CYS A 316 -66.71 -25.26 31.71
N ASP A 317 -65.62 -26.03 31.81
CA ASP A 317 -65.67 -27.48 31.97
C ASP A 317 -66.38 -27.89 33.28
N SER A 318 -66.12 -27.14 34.36
CA SER A 318 -66.78 -27.34 35.66
C SER A 318 -68.28 -27.04 35.58
N ASN A 319 -68.66 -25.93 34.96
CA ASN A 319 -70.06 -25.56 34.74
C ASN A 319 -70.78 -26.56 33.83
N GLN A 320 -70.12 -27.05 32.78
CA GLN A 320 -70.67 -28.07 31.90
C GLN A 320 -70.94 -29.38 32.66
N LYS A 321 -70.05 -29.77 33.58
CA LYS A 321 -70.24 -30.94 34.45
C LYS A 321 -71.45 -30.77 35.37
N ILE A 322 -71.61 -29.59 35.97
CA ILE A 322 -72.77 -29.27 36.83
C ILE A 322 -74.08 -29.35 36.01
N ILE A 323 -74.11 -28.74 34.83
CA ILE A 323 -75.29 -28.78 33.96
C ILE A 323 -75.64 -30.23 33.57
N LEU A 324 -74.64 -31.06 33.27
CA LEU A 324 -74.85 -32.47 32.94
C LEU A 324 -75.44 -33.26 34.12
N ASP A 325 -74.91 -33.06 35.33
CA ASP A 325 -75.42 -33.70 36.55
C ASP A 325 -76.86 -33.25 36.88
N MET A 326 -77.16 -31.96 36.73
CA MET A 326 -78.52 -31.46 36.89
C MET A 326 -79.47 -32.04 35.83
N THR A 327 -79.02 -32.13 34.58
CA THR A 327 -79.83 -32.65 33.46
C THR A 327 -80.13 -34.14 33.64
N THR A 328 -79.15 -34.93 34.07
CA THR A 328 -79.33 -36.37 34.35
C THR A 328 -80.29 -36.58 35.52
N LYS A 329 -80.11 -35.91 36.66
CA LYS A 329 -81.05 -35.97 37.79
C LYS A 329 -82.49 -35.61 37.41
N THR A 330 -82.65 -34.58 36.57
CA THR A 330 -83.97 -34.17 36.06
C THR A 330 -84.57 -35.22 35.13
N SER A 331 -83.75 -35.82 34.26
CA SER A 331 -84.15 -36.91 33.36
C SER A 331 -84.59 -38.15 34.15
N ASP A 332 -83.83 -38.53 35.18
CA ASP A 332 -84.15 -39.69 36.03
C ASP A 332 -85.46 -39.45 36.77
N SER A 333 -85.64 -38.26 37.36
CA SER A 333 -86.91 -37.88 38.00
C SER A 333 -88.08 -37.92 37.03
N LEU A 334 -87.89 -37.44 35.79
CA LEU A 334 -88.91 -37.50 34.75
C LEU A 334 -89.24 -38.95 34.37
N SER A 335 -88.26 -39.86 34.35
CA SER A 335 -88.48 -41.28 34.07
C SER A 335 -89.31 -41.96 35.15
N VAL A 336 -89.05 -41.65 36.43
CA VAL A 336 -89.85 -42.13 37.57
C VAL A 336 -91.28 -41.65 37.47
N MET A 337 -91.49 -40.35 37.26
CA MET A 337 -92.83 -39.77 37.07
C MET A 337 -93.56 -40.39 35.85
N THR A 338 -92.82 -40.74 34.80
CA THR A 338 -93.38 -41.40 33.61
C THR A 338 -93.82 -42.82 33.91
N ASN A 339 -93.01 -43.57 34.68
CA ASN A 339 -93.34 -44.93 35.11
C ASN A 339 -94.56 -44.94 36.06
N GLU A 340 -94.60 -44.05 37.04
CA GLU A 340 -95.76 -43.88 37.93
C GLU A 340 -97.03 -43.56 37.15
N LYS A 341 -96.92 -42.65 36.16
CA LYS A 341 -98.05 -42.35 35.26
C LYS A 341 -98.52 -43.60 34.52
N THR A 342 -97.61 -44.43 34.01
CA THR A 342 -98.00 -45.67 33.30
C THR A 342 -98.65 -46.70 34.21
N GLU A 343 -98.19 -46.84 35.46
CA GLU A 343 -98.83 -47.71 36.45
C GLU A 343 -100.24 -47.25 36.79
N LEU A 344 -100.42 -45.96 37.02
CA LEU A 344 -101.75 -45.37 37.26
C LEU A 344 -102.67 -45.58 36.06
N MET A 345 -102.18 -45.41 34.83
CA MET A 345 -102.95 -45.69 33.61
C MET A 345 -103.37 -47.16 33.54
N ASN A 346 -102.47 -48.11 33.83
CA ASN A 346 -102.78 -49.54 33.84
C ASN A 346 -103.82 -49.88 34.92
N ARG A 347 -103.72 -49.27 36.11
CA ARG A 347 -104.70 -49.46 37.18
C ARG A 347 -106.07 -48.92 36.81
N LEU A 348 -106.11 -47.77 36.13
CA LEU A 348 -107.33 -47.18 35.58
C LEU A 348 -107.98 -48.14 34.58
N GLN A 349 -107.20 -48.72 33.67
CA GLN A 349 -107.68 -49.70 32.69
C GLN A 349 -108.21 -50.98 33.36
N GLN A 350 -107.56 -51.46 34.41
CA GLN A 350 -108.01 -52.61 35.19
C GLN A 350 -109.35 -52.36 35.88
N LEU A 351 -109.49 -51.21 36.56
CA LEU A 351 -110.76 -50.81 37.19
C LEU A 351 -111.89 -50.69 36.16
N GLN A 352 -111.57 -50.26 34.93
CA GLN A 352 -112.54 -50.18 33.85
C GLN A 352 -113.06 -51.56 33.42
N LEU A 353 -112.17 -52.55 33.34
CA LEU A 353 -112.55 -53.95 33.05
C LEU A 353 -113.39 -54.57 34.18
N GLU A 354 -113.08 -54.25 35.44
CA GLU A 354 -113.87 -54.65 36.60
C GLU A 354 -115.28 -54.04 36.55
N MET A 355 -115.39 -52.74 36.22
CA MET A 355 -116.68 -52.07 36.02
C MET A 355 -117.52 -52.73 34.91
N ASP A 356 -116.90 -53.13 33.79
CA ASP A 356 -117.61 -53.78 32.68
C ASP A 356 -118.04 -55.22 33.04
N SER A 357 -117.29 -55.92 33.89
CA SER A 357 -117.70 -57.22 34.43
C SER A 357 -118.90 -57.10 35.39
N ILE A 358 -118.92 -56.06 36.24
CA ILE A 358 -120.06 -55.75 37.11
C ILE A 358 -121.30 -55.39 36.28
N LYS A 359 -121.15 -54.61 35.21
CA LYS A 359 -122.27 -54.31 34.29
C LYS A 359 -122.86 -55.59 33.68
N LYS A 360 -122.03 -56.55 33.30
CA LYS A 360 -122.49 -57.83 32.74
C LYS A 360 -123.25 -58.68 33.78
N MET A 361 -122.81 -58.67 35.04
CA MET A 361 -123.58 -59.29 36.14
C MET A 361 -124.90 -58.57 36.42
N ASN A 362 -124.92 -57.24 36.23
CA ASN A 362 -126.14 -56.44 36.37
C ASN A 362 -127.14 -56.75 35.23
N GLU A 363 -126.67 -56.92 34.00
CA GLU A 363 -127.48 -57.32 32.84
C GLU A 363 -128.09 -58.74 33.00
N ASP A 364 -127.35 -59.68 33.60
CA ASP A 364 -127.87 -61.02 33.89
C ASP A 364 -128.86 -61.03 35.09
N SER A 365 -128.70 -60.10 36.04
CA SER A 365 -129.66 -59.88 37.14
C SER A 365 -130.95 -59.18 36.67
N GLU A 366 -130.85 -58.26 35.70
CA GLU A 366 -131.99 -57.56 35.09
C GLU A 366 -132.87 -58.49 34.22
N ARG A 367 -132.33 -59.60 33.70
CA ARG A 367 -133.12 -60.63 32.99
C ARG A 367 -134.05 -61.44 33.92
N GLN A 368 -133.77 -61.54 35.21
CA GLN A 368 -134.66 -62.15 36.20
C GLN A 368 -135.74 -61.19 36.75
N ILE A 369 -135.53 -59.88 36.64
CA ILE A 369 -136.44 -58.85 37.20
C ILE A 369 -137.56 -58.46 36.20
N LYS A 370 -137.49 -58.89 34.93
CA LYS A 370 -138.43 -58.52 33.86
C LYS A 370 -139.81 -59.21 33.90
N CYS A 371 -140.17 -59.91 34.99
CA CYS A 371 -141.47 -60.58 35.18
C CYS A 371 -142.44 -59.90 36.17
N LEU A 372 -142.14 -58.74 36.78
CA LEU A 372 -143.13 -57.98 37.56
C LEU A 372 -142.98 -56.46 37.36
N GLN A 373 -143.80 -55.91 36.45
CA GLN A 373 -144.39 -54.55 36.39
C GLN A 373 -143.41 -53.33 36.41
N MET A 374 -143.26 -52.54 35.33
CA MET A 374 -144.12 -51.40 34.86
C MET A 374 -144.54 -50.45 36.00
N LYS A 375 -144.30 -49.14 36.01
CA LYS A 375 -143.95 -48.12 35.00
C LYS A 375 -143.50 -46.83 35.76
N ASN A 376 -142.56 -46.07 35.19
CA ASN A 376 -142.43 -44.59 35.10
C ASN A 376 -142.84 -43.69 36.30
N SER A 377 -142.12 -42.64 36.68
CA SER A 377 -141.30 -41.70 35.89
C SER A 377 -140.57 -40.68 36.80
N ASP A 378 -139.70 -39.88 36.17
CA ASP A 378 -139.37 -38.47 36.48
C ASP A 378 -137.99 -38.13 37.09
N SER A 379 -136.97 -38.20 36.22
CA SER A 379 -136.28 -37.02 35.64
C SER A 379 -136.11 -35.76 36.51
N THR A 380 -135.38 -35.84 37.63
CA THR A 380 -134.86 -34.64 38.33
C THR A 380 -133.43 -34.78 38.90
N GLU A 381 -132.82 -35.96 38.80
CA GLU A 381 -131.47 -36.22 39.33
C GLU A 381 -130.37 -36.22 38.23
N TYR A 382 -130.71 -36.64 37.01
CA TYR A 382 -129.82 -36.59 35.86
C TYR A 382 -129.55 -35.16 35.37
N GLU A 383 -130.50 -34.24 35.50
CA GLU A 383 -130.30 -32.82 35.14
C GLU A 383 -129.30 -32.12 36.06
N LYS A 384 -129.33 -32.38 37.38
CA LYS A 384 -128.35 -31.83 38.33
C LYS A 384 -126.94 -32.40 38.11
N GLN A 385 -126.84 -33.69 37.75
CA GLN A 385 -125.56 -34.31 37.42
C GLN A 385 -125.01 -33.78 36.08
N LEU A 386 -125.86 -33.59 35.07
CA LEU A 386 -125.50 -32.96 33.80
C LEU A 386 -125.06 -31.51 33.99
N GLU A 387 -125.76 -30.71 34.79
CA GLU A 387 -125.40 -29.32 35.08
C GLU A 387 -124.05 -29.22 35.81
N THR A 388 -123.78 -30.14 36.74
CA THR A 388 -122.49 -30.20 37.45
C THR A 388 -121.34 -30.60 36.50
N ILE A 389 -121.57 -31.56 35.60
CA ILE A 389 -120.59 -31.99 34.59
C ILE A 389 -120.34 -30.86 33.57
N GLU A 390 -121.38 -30.13 33.16
CA GLU A 390 -121.24 -28.98 32.26
C GLU A 390 -120.46 -27.83 32.90
N GLN A 391 -120.68 -27.55 34.19
CA GLN A 391 -119.90 -26.56 34.94
C GLN A 391 -118.43 -26.95 35.07
N LEU A 392 -118.13 -28.23 35.36
CA LEU A 392 -116.76 -28.74 35.42
C LEU A 392 -116.06 -28.67 34.06
N ARG A 393 -116.73 -29.08 32.98
CA ARG A 393 -116.20 -28.95 31.61
C ARG A 393 -115.93 -27.49 31.23
N LYS A 394 -116.81 -26.57 31.61
CA LYS A 394 -116.62 -25.13 31.35
C LYS A 394 -115.38 -24.61 32.09
N LYS A 395 -115.17 -25.02 33.34
CA LYS A 395 -113.98 -24.66 34.13
C LYS A 395 -112.69 -25.21 33.52
N GLU A 396 -112.66 -26.48 33.11
CA GLU A 396 -111.51 -27.08 32.41
C GLU A 396 -111.22 -26.36 31.08
N LEU A 397 -112.26 -26.03 30.31
CA LEU A 397 -112.11 -25.28 29.06
C LEU A 397 -111.53 -23.88 29.29
N ASP A 398 -111.95 -23.19 30.36
CA ASP A 398 -111.40 -21.87 30.69
C ASP A 398 -109.95 -21.96 31.23
N GLU A 399 -109.59 -23.00 31.97
CA GLU A 399 -108.20 -23.28 32.38
C GLU A 399 -107.29 -23.59 31.18
N HIS A 400 -107.75 -24.41 30.24
CA HIS A 400 -107.04 -24.67 28.98
C HIS A 400 -106.93 -23.41 28.13
N ARG A 401 -107.99 -22.60 28.03
CA ARG A 401 -107.97 -21.32 27.32
C ARG A 401 -106.96 -20.35 27.93
N ASN A 402 -106.85 -20.29 29.25
CA ASN A 402 -105.87 -19.46 29.94
C ASN A 402 -104.43 -19.97 29.75
N THR A 403 -104.23 -21.29 29.77
CA THR A 403 -102.92 -21.90 29.49
C THR A 403 -102.48 -21.63 28.06
N ILE A 404 -103.38 -21.75 27.08
CA ILE A 404 -103.12 -21.42 25.67
C ILE A 404 -102.76 -19.94 25.51
N LYS A 405 -103.46 -19.03 26.21
CA LYS A 405 -103.13 -17.60 26.20
C LYS A 405 -101.72 -17.34 26.75
N LYS A 406 -101.36 -17.98 27.87
CA LYS A 406 -100.02 -17.87 28.47
C LYS A 406 -98.93 -18.39 27.52
N LEU A 407 -99.11 -19.59 26.95
CA LEU A 407 -98.17 -20.18 25.98
C LEU A 407 -98.02 -19.31 24.72
N LYS A 408 -99.10 -18.68 24.23
CA LYS A 408 -99.03 -17.73 23.11
C LYS A 408 -98.23 -16.47 23.46
N SER A 409 -98.42 -15.93 24.68
CA SER A 409 -97.64 -14.78 25.17
C SER A 409 -96.16 -15.12 25.29
N ASP A 410 -95.83 -16.27 25.89
CA ASP A 410 -94.44 -16.69 26.07
C ASP A 410 -93.78 -17.01 24.72
N LYS A 411 -94.48 -17.65 23.78
CA LYS A 411 -94.00 -17.84 22.39
C LYS A 411 -93.63 -16.50 21.75
N LEU A 412 -94.45 -15.46 21.90
CA LEU A 412 -94.18 -14.14 21.33
C LEU A 412 -92.95 -13.48 21.99
N LYS A 413 -92.80 -13.61 23.32
CA LYS A 413 -91.61 -13.13 24.05
C LYS A 413 -90.34 -13.82 23.55
N TYR A 414 -90.33 -15.14 23.46
CA TYR A 414 -89.17 -15.90 22.95
C TYR A 414 -88.86 -15.54 21.49
N GLN A 415 -89.89 -15.37 20.65
CA GLN A 415 -89.69 -14.96 19.26
C GLN A 415 -89.05 -13.57 19.15
N ASN A 416 -89.45 -12.62 19.99
CA ASN A 416 -88.84 -11.29 20.04
C ASN A 416 -87.38 -11.35 20.52
N ILE A 417 -87.09 -12.12 21.58
CA ILE A 417 -85.71 -12.32 22.07
C ILE A 417 -84.81 -12.94 20.98
N CYS A 418 -85.29 -13.98 20.30
CA CYS A 418 -84.56 -14.59 19.19
C CYS A 418 -84.31 -13.60 18.04
N ARG A 419 -85.30 -12.76 17.70
CA ARG A 419 -85.16 -11.73 16.67
C ARG A 419 -84.07 -10.72 17.04
N THR A 420 -84.13 -10.16 18.25
CA THR A 420 -83.13 -9.18 18.72
C THR A 420 -81.72 -9.78 18.79
N ARG A 421 -81.58 -11.04 19.23
CA ARG A 421 -80.29 -11.74 19.23
C ARG A 421 -79.75 -11.96 17.82
N MET A 422 -80.58 -12.40 16.88
CA MET A 422 -80.18 -12.58 15.47
C MET A 422 -79.72 -11.26 14.85
N GLU A 423 -80.42 -10.16 15.15
CA GLU A 423 -80.07 -8.83 14.65
C GLU A 423 -78.73 -8.32 15.20
N LYS A 424 -78.49 -8.53 16.52
CA LYS A 424 -77.18 -8.23 17.13
C LYS A 424 -76.04 -9.04 16.52
N VAL A 425 -76.25 -10.34 16.28
CA VAL A 425 -75.25 -11.20 15.61
C VAL A 425 -74.98 -10.71 14.19
N ARG A 426 -76.03 -10.31 13.45
CA ARG A 426 -75.89 -9.79 12.08
C ARG A 426 -75.09 -8.49 12.04
N LEU A 427 -75.31 -7.59 13.01
CA LEU A 427 -74.56 -6.35 13.11
C LEU A 427 -73.08 -6.61 13.42
N LEU A 428 -72.78 -7.46 14.40
CA LEU A 428 -71.40 -7.84 14.73
C LEU A 428 -70.69 -8.50 13.55
N LEU A 429 -71.37 -9.41 12.84
CA LEU A 429 -70.82 -10.04 11.64
C LEU A 429 -70.48 -9.02 10.54
N SER A 430 -71.32 -8.00 10.35
CA SER A 430 -71.07 -6.91 9.39
C SER A 430 -69.83 -6.10 9.75
N VAL A 431 -69.65 -5.77 11.03
CA VAL A 431 -68.47 -5.04 11.54
C VAL A 431 -67.20 -5.85 11.32
N GLU A 432 -67.19 -7.13 11.70
CA GLU A 432 -66.04 -8.03 11.50
C GLU A 432 -65.71 -8.22 10.03
N GLN A 433 -66.72 -8.33 9.16
CA GLN A 433 -66.52 -8.40 7.70
C GLN A 433 -65.87 -7.13 7.15
N ASN A 434 -66.26 -5.95 7.63
CA ASN A 434 -65.67 -4.68 7.20
C ASN A 434 -64.23 -4.53 7.71
N SER A 435 -63.97 -4.88 8.97
CA SER A 435 -62.62 -4.91 9.56
C SER A 435 -61.69 -5.85 8.77
N THR A 436 -62.17 -7.06 8.46
CA THR A 436 -61.41 -8.05 7.66
C THR A 436 -61.10 -7.53 6.25
N LYS A 437 -62.05 -6.83 5.61
CA LYS A 437 -61.82 -6.22 4.29
C LYS A 437 -60.75 -5.13 4.36
N GLN A 438 -60.81 -4.25 5.35
CA GLN A 438 -59.80 -3.21 5.57
C GLN A 438 -58.41 -3.81 5.82
N MET A 439 -58.32 -4.81 6.69
CA MET A 439 -57.07 -5.52 6.98
C MET A 439 -56.48 -6.15 5.71
N ARG A 440 -57.31 -6.78 4.87
CA ARG A 440 -56.87 -7.36 3.59
C ARG A 440 -56.29 -6.29 2.65
N THR A 441 -56.95 -5.15 2.51
CA THR A 441 -56.46 -4.05 1.67
C THR A 441 -55.11 -3.52 2.15
N ILE A 442 -54.94 -3.34 3.46
CA ILE A 442 -53.66 -2.91 4.06
C ILE A 442 -52.57 -3.96 3.81
N LEU A 443 -52.89 -5.24 3.98
CA LEU A 443 -51.97 -6.34 3.70
C LEU A 443 -51.53 -6.35 2.23
N GLU A 444 -52.45 -6.16 1.29
CA GLU A 444 -52.14 -6.11 -0.14
C GLU A 444 -51.31 -4.88 -0.52
N GLN A 445 -51.54 -3.73 0.13
CA GLN A 445 -50.74 -2.53 -0.08
C GLN A 445 -49.32 -2.69 0.47
N THR A 446 -49.19 -3.19 1.70
CA THR A 446 -47.88 -3.45 2.33
C THR A 446 -47.08 -4.49 1.57
N HIS A 447 -47.71 -5.59 1.13
CA HIS A 447 -47.05 -6.60 0.32
C HIS A 447 -46.55 -6.04 -1.03
N ARG A 448 -47.35 -5.19 -1.70
CA ARG A 448 -46.92 -4.51 -2.93
C ARG A 448 -45.74 -3.56 -2.70
N PHE A 449 -45.76 -2.81 -1.60
CA PHE A 449 -44.67 -1.91 -1.24
C PHE A 449 -43.37 -2.68 -0.97
N ILE A 450 -43.44 -3.74 -0.14
CA ILE A 450 -42.29 -4.60 0.17
C ILE A 450 -41.72 -5.22 -1.09
N ASN A 451 -42.56 -5.74 -1.99
CA ASN A 451 -42.09 -6.32 -3.25
C ASN A 451 -41.39 -5.31 -4.15
N LYS A 452 -41.92 -4.09 -4.25
CA LYS A 452 -41.29 -3.02 -5.02
C LYS A 452 -39.94 -2.63 -4.41
N SER A 453 -39.88 -2.42 -3.10
CA SER A 453 -38.65 -2.08 -2.39
C SER A 453 -37.60 -3.19 -2.52
N ASN A 454 -38.00 -4.46 -2.40
CA ASN A 454 -37.11 -5.60 -2.61
C ASN A 454 -36.57 -5.68 -4.04
N GLN A 455 -37.37 -5.34 -5.06
CA GLN A 455 -36.89 -5.27 -6.45
C GLN A 455 -35.87 -4.15 -6.63
N GLU A 456 -36.11 -2.97 -6.06
CA GLU A 456 -35.19 -1.83 -6.10
C GLU A 456 -33.87 -2.15 -5.39
N ILE A 457 -33.92 -2.74 -4.19
CA ILE A 457 -32.73 -3.21 -3.45
C ILE A 457 -31.97 -4.25 -4.28
N LYS A 458 -32.67 -5.22 -4.89
CA LYS A 458 -32.03 -6.25 -5.71
C LYS A 458 -31.29 -5.64 -6.91
N GLN A 459 -31.88 -4.66 -7.59
CA GLN A 459 -31.24 -3.96 -8.70
C GLN A 459 -30.04 -3.13 -8.22
N PHE A 460 -30.16 -2.43 -7.10
CA PHE A 460 -29.07 -1.67 -6.51
C PHE A 460 -27.88 -2.57 -6.18
N VAL A 461 -28.12 -3.68 -5.47
CA VAL A 461 -27.07 -4.66 -5.12
C VAL A 461 -26.42 -5.25 -6.37
N GLN A 462 -27.19 -5.57 -7.41
CA GLN A 462 -26.64 -6.06 -8.67
C GLN A 462 -25.75 -5.03 -9.38
N ASN A 463 -26.15 -3.76 -9.37
CA ASN A 463 -25.39 -2.69 -10.01
C ASN A 463 -24.09 -2.39 -9.24
N GLU A 464 -24.15 -2.31 -7.91
CA GLU A 464 -22.97 -2.12 -7.07
C GLU A 464 -22.02 -3.31 -7.15
N SER A 465 -22.54 -4.55 -7.17
CA SER A 465 -21.71 -5.74 -7.35
C SER A 465 -20.99 -5.73 -8.70
N LYS A 466 -21.67 -5.35 -9.80
CA LYS A 466 -21.01 -5.19 -11.10
C LYS A 466 -19.93 -4.12 -11.07
N ARG A 467 -20.23 -2.94 -10.51
CA ARG A 467 -19.27 -1.84 -10.39
C ARG A 467 -18.04 -2.26 -9.57
N HIS A 468 -18.24 -3.01 -8.50
CA HIS A 468 -17.15 -3.53 -7.68
C HIS A 468 -16.30 -4.54 -8.45
N ASN A 469 -16.92 -5.49 -9.16
CA ASN A 469 -16.20 -6.46 -9.98
C ASN A 469 -15.41 -5.80 -11.12
N ASP A 470 -15.98 -4.79 -11.78
CA ASP A 470 -15.29 -4.04 -12.83
C ASP A 470 -14.09 -3.26 -12.28
N LEU A 471 -14.19 -2.74 -11.05
CA LEU A 471 -13.09 -2.06 -10.37
C LEU A 471 -12.01 -3.05 -9.95
N LEU A 472 -12.38 -4.22 -9.41
CA LEU A 472 -11.45 -5.29 -9.08
C LEU A 472 -10.66 -5.73 -10.31
N LEU A 473 -11.34 -5.98 -11.44
CA LEU A 473 -10.68 -6.38 -12.69
C LEU A 473 -9.68 -5.31 -13.17
N LYS A 474 -10.03 -4.02 -13.07
CA LYS A 474 -9.11 -2.93 -13.42
C LYS A 474 -7.87 -2.92 -12.53
N LEU A 475 -8.07 -3.06 -11.21
CA LEU A 475 -6.96 -3.10 -10.25
C LEU A 475 -6.07 -4.33 -10.44
N GLU A 476 -6.66 -5.49 -10.78
CA GLU A 476 -5.90 -6.70 -11.10
C GLU A 476 -5.03 -6.52 -12.35
N ILE A 477 -5.59 -5.90 -13.39
CA ILE A 477 -4.82 -5.58 -14.61
C ILE A 477 -3.70 -4.59 -14.29
N GLU A 478 -3.99 -3.49 -13.58
CA GLU A 478 -2.98 -2.49 -13.19
C GLU A 478 -1.86 -3.11 -12.34
N LEU A 479 -2.22 -3.97 -11.38
CA LEU A 479 -1.26 -4.70 -10.56
C LEU A 479 -0.41 -5.64 -11.41
N SER A 480 -1.01 -6.37 -12.36
CA SER A 480 -0.27 -7.23 -13.28
C SER A 480 0.72 -6.42 -14.11
N THR A 481 0.31 -5.28 -14.67
CA THR A 481 1.20 -4.42 -15.46
C THR A 481 2.34 -3.85 -14.61
N PHE A 482 2.04 -3.41 -13.39
CA PHE A 482 3.07 -2.92 -12.47
C PHE A 482 4.08 -4.01 -12.09
N MET A 483 3.61 -5.25 -11.89
CA MET A 483 4.48 -6.39 -11.60
C MET A 483 5.38 -6.75 -12.79
N GLU A 484 4.88 -6.64 -14.02
CA GLU A 484 5.66 -6.79 -15.26
C GLU A 484 6.75 -5.72 -15.36
N GLU A 485 6.39 -4.45 -15.14
CA GLU A 485 7.34 -3.32 -15.14
C GLU A 485 8.42 -3.47 -14.07
N LYS A 486 8.02 -3.87 -12.86
CA LYS A 486 8.97 -4.17 -11.76
C LYS A 486 9.94 -5.27 -12.16
N ARG A 487 9.46 -6.36 -12.79
CA ARG A 487 10.32 -7.46 -13.25
C ARG A 487 11.33 -6.96 -14.30
N ALA A 488 10.87 -6.17 -15.28
CA ALA A 488 11.75 -5.61 -16.31
C ALA A 488 12.81 -4.65 -15.72
N LEU A 489 12.46 -3.85 -14.71
CA LEU A 489 13.42 -2.99 -14.02
C LEU A 489 14.47 -3.80 -13.24
N LEU A 490 14.05 -4.87 -12.55
CA LEU A 490 14.97 -5.75 -11.83
C LEU A 490 15.95 -6.45 -12.77
N GLU A 491 15.49 -6.89 -13.94
CA GLU A 491 16.36 -7.49 -14.97
C GLU A 491 17.37 -6.46 -15.53
N ARG A 492 16.94 -5.22 -15.74
CA ARG A 492 17.84 -4.12 -16.12
C ARG A 492 18.87 -3.79 -15.03
N CYS A 493 18.48 -3.83 -13.75
CA CYS A 493 19.41 -3.63 -12.64
C CYS A 493 20.44 -4.76 -12.59
N ALA A 494 20.00 -6.02 -12.68
CA ALA A 494 20.90 -7.18 -12.65
C ALA A 494 21.92 -7.15 -13.81
N THR A 495 21.47 -6.80 -15.02
CA THR A 495 22.37 -6.66 -16.19
C THR A 495 23.35 -5.49 -16.03
N ALA A 496 22.93 -4.38 -15.43
CA ALA A 496 23.83 -3.26 -15.12
C ALA A 496 24.86 -3.62 -14.05
N GLU A 497 24.48 -4.39 -13.02
CA GLU A 497 25.40 -4.92 -12.01
C GLU A 497 26.45 -5.85 -12.63
N GLU A 498 26.02 -6.77 -13.51
CA GLU A 498 26.93 -7.66 -14.24
C GLU A 498 27.93 -6.87 -15.12
N GLN A 499 27.46 -5.84 -15.82
CA GLN A 499 28.32 -4.95 -16.60
C GLN A 499 29.32 -4.20 -15.72
N LEU A 500 28.87 -3.70 -14.57
CA LEU A 500 29.74 -3.00 -13.62
C LEU A 500 30.84 -3.93 -13.12
N ASP A 501 30.50 -5.16 -12.72
CA ASP A 501 31.48 -6.17 -12.32
C ASP A 501 32.48 -6.50 -13.44
N GLY A 502 32.00 -6.56 -14.69
CA GLY A 502 32.85 -6.67 -15.87
C GLY A 502 33.88 -5.54 -15.96
N THR A 503 33.42 -4.28 -15.92
CA THR A 503 34.30 -3.10 -16.00
C THR A 503 35.27 -3.00 -14.81
N ILE A 504 34.85 -3.39 -13.61
CA ILE A 504 35.72 -3.44 -12.42
C ILE A 504 36.85 -4.45 -12.65
N ASN A 505 36.56 -5.62 -13.23
CA ASN A 505 37.57 -6.63 -13.54
C ASN A 505 38.54 -6.16 -14.62
N GLU A 506 38.05 -5.47 -15.66
CA GLU A 506 38.91 -4.84 -16.67
C GLU A 506 39.83 -3.78 -16.05
N MET A 507 39.29 -2.90 -15.20
CA MET A 507 40.07 -1.88 -14.51
C MET A 507 41.16 -2.52 -13.63
N LYS A 508 40.84 -3.60 -12.91
CA LYS A 508 41.84 -4.36 -12.11
C LYS A 508 42.96 -4.90 -13.00
N GLN A 509 42.64 -5.43 -14.18
CA GLN A 509 43.66 -5.90 -15.13
C GLN A 509 44.53 -4.76 -15.65
N PHE A 510 43.94 -3.61 -15.99
CA PHE A 510 44.68 -2.43 -16.41
C PHE A 510 45.61 -1.91 -15.31
N VAL A 511 45.14 -1.81 -14.07
CA VAL A 511 45.95 -1.41 -12.92
C VAL A 511 47.14 -2.34 -12.76
N LYS A 512 46.93 -3.66 -12.79
CA LYS A 512 48.02 -4.64 -12.70
C LYS A 512 49.07 -4.44 -13.81
N LYS A 513 48.62 -4.20 -15.04
CA LYS A 513 49.51 -3.94 -16.18
C LYS A 513 50.28 -2.62 -16.04
N CYS A 514 49.65 -1.58 -15.51
CA CYS A 514 50.31 -0.32 -15.18
C CYS A 514 51.37 -0.50 -14.09
N GLU A 515 51.10 -1.30 -13.05
CA GLU A 515 52.08 -1.62 -12.01
C GLU A 515 53.28 -2.40 -12.56
N GLU A 516 53.05 -3.40 -13.41
CA GLU A 516 54.10 -4.17 -14.08
C GLU A 516 54.97 -3.29 -14.99
N ASN A 517 54.34 -2.44 -15.81
CA ASN A 517 55.05 -1.49 -16.66
C ASN A 517 55.83 -0.45 -15.84
N SER A 518 55.26 0.04 -14.73
CA SER A 518 55.93 0.98 -13.83
C SER A 518 57.22 0.37 -13.25
N LYS A 519 57.14 -0.88 -12.79
CA LYS A 519 58.32 -1.64 -12.31
C LYS A 519 59.38 -1.79 -13.41
N ALA A 520 58.97 -2.15 -14.63
CA ALA A 520 59.89 -2.28 -15.75
C ALA A 520 60.58 -0.95 -16.11
N VAL A 521 59.84 0.17 -16.09
CA VAL A 521 60.40 1.51 -16.32
C VAL A 521 61.38 1.89 -15.22
N GLN A 522 61.07 1.59 -13.96
CA GLN A 522 61.97 1.85 -12.84
C GLN A 522 63.29 1.07 -12.99
N GLU A 523 63.22 -0.23 -13.31
CA GLU A 523 64.41 -1.06 -13.52
C GLU A 523 65.26 -0.56 -14.69
N LEU A 524 64.64 -0.18 -15.81
CA LEU A 524 65.35 0.45 -16.93
C LEU A 524 66.03 1.77 -16.53
N GLY A 525 65.38 2.56 -15.68
CA GLY A 525 65.95 3.77 -15.10
C GLY A 525 67.21 3.50 -14.28
N GLU A 526 67.16 2.51 -13.39
CA GLU A 526 68.29 2.06 -12.56
C GLU A 526 69.46 1.52 -13.41
N GLN A 527 69.15 0.72 -14.44
CA GLN A 527 70.15 0.21 -15.38
C GLN A 527 70.79 1.35 -16.19
N ASN A 528 70.00 2.31 -16.67
CA ASN A 528 70.51 3.46 -17.43
C ASN A 528 71.44 4.32 -16.55
N GLN A 529 71.04 4.60 -15.32
CA GLN A 529 71.88 5.32 -14.35
C GLN A 529 73.20 4.57 -14.10
N THR A 530 73.14 3.25 -13.92
CA THR A 530 74.33 2.40 -13.75
C THR A 530 75.26 2.47 -14.97
N LEU A 531 74.70 2.43 -16.18
CA LEU A 531 75.48 2.54 -17.42
C LEU A 531 76.12 3.92 -17.57
N GLN A 532 75.42 5.00 -17.23
CA GLN A 532 75.98 6.36 -17.23
C GLN A 532 77.17 6.48 -16.28
N ILE A 533 77.05 5.96 -15.06
CA ILE A 533 78.16 5.94 -14.08
C ILE A 533 79.37 5.18 -14.64
N ARG A 534 79.15 3.98 -15.21
CA ARG A 534 80.24 3.19 -15.81
C ARG A 534 80.91 3.91 -16.98
N LEU A 535 80.12 4.60 -17.80
CA LEU A 535 80.63 5.39 -18.91
C LEU A 535 81.47 6.56 -18.41
N ASP A 536 81.01 7.26 -17.37
CA ASP A 536 81.74 8.36 -16.73
C ASP A 536 83.03 7.88 -16.06
N GLU A 537 83.00 6.73 -15.39
CA GLU A 537 84.20 6.09 -14.83
C GLU A 537 85.21 5.72 -15.92
N ALA A 538 84.75 5.12 -17.03
CA ALA A 538 85.59 4.78 -18.17
C ALA A 538 86.17 6.05 -18.82
N ASN A 539 85.35 7.08 -19.02
CA ASN A 539 85.77 8.37 -19.55
C ASN A 539 86.77 9.07 -18.63
N ASN A 540 86.57 9.04 -17.30
CA ASN A 540 87.51 9.59 -16.34
C ASN A 540 88.85 8.84 -16.34
N LYS A 541 88.85 7.51 -16.51
CA LYS A 541 90.09 6.73 -16.72
C LYS A 541 90.78 7.10 -18.04
N LEU A 542 90.02 7.51 -19.06
CA LEU A 542 90.53 7.97 -20.35
C LEU A 542 90.93 9.45 -20.36
N ARG A 543 90.56 10.25 -19.35
CA ARG A 543 91.02 11.64 -19.18
C ARG A 543 92.51 11.65 -18.81
N ARG A 544 93.35 11.45 -19.81
CA ARG A 544 94.80 11.47 -19.73
C ARG A 544 95.25 12.92 -19.91
N SER A 545 95.66 13.57 -18.83
CA SER A 545 96.15 14.95 -18.86
C SER A 545 97.66 14.98 -19.07
N TRP A 546 98.12 15.93 -19.89
CA TRP A 546 99.55 16.16 -20.07
C TRP A 546 100.12 16.76 -18.79
N THR A 547 100.96 16.00 -18.09
CA THR A 547 101.50 16.40 -16.80
C THR A 547 102.53 17.52 -16.97
N ASP A 548 102.44 18.57 -16.16
CA ASP A 548 103.40 19.67 -16.16
C ASP A 548 104.78 19.19 -15.67
N ASP A 549 105.84 19.52 -16.42
CA ASP A 549 107.22 19.20 -16.05
C ASP A 549 107.60 19.75 -14.68
N ARG A 550 106.98 20.82 -14.20
CA ARG A 550 107.31 21.45 -12.91
C ARG A 550 106.83 20.64 -11.70
N THR A 551 105.84 19.77 -11.87
CA THR A 551 105.19 19.08 -10.76
C THR A 551 105.77 17.69 -10.47
N VAL A 552 106.71 17.22 -11.31
CA VAL A 552 107.22 15.85 -11.26
C VAL A 552 108.74 15.82 -11.07
N ASP A 553 109.20 15.45 -9.89
CA ASP A 553 110.64 15.41 -9.58
C ASP A 553 111.28 14.03 -9.79
N LYS A 554 110.47 12.98 -10.00
CA LYS A 554 110.93 11.60 -10.17
C LYS A 554 110.20 10.92 -11.32
N CYS A 555 110.84 9.95 -11.95
CA CYS A 555 110.23 9.12 -12.98
C CYS A 555 108.93 8.49 -12.46
N GLN A 556 107.80 8.72 -13.15
CA GLN A 556 106.47 8.23 -12.75
C GLN A 556 106.26 6.74 -13.07
N ASN A 557 107.34 5.98 -13.26
CA ASN A 557 107.28 4.52 -13.20
C ASN A 557 107.59 4.10 -11.76
N ASP A 558 106.62 3.46 -11.11
CA ASP A 558 106.69 3.04 -9.71
C ASP A 558 107.87 2.13 -9.38
N LYS A 559 108.36 1.37 -10.36
CA LYS A 559 109.52 0.49 -10.18
C LYS A 559 110.86 1.21 -10.38
N CYS A 560 110.85 2.41 -10.96
CA CYS A 560 112.05 3.16 -11.31
C CYS A 560 112.32 4.28 -10.30
N GLN A 561 111.36 5.19 -10.11
CA GLN A 561 111.41 6.30 -9.14
C GLN A 561 112.72 7.14 -9.13
N LYS A 562 113.50 7.09 -10.21
CA LYS A 562 114.74 7.87 -10.38
C LYS A 562 114.42 9.36 -10.34
N GLN A 563 115.17 10.12 -9.54
CA GLN A 563 115.03 11.58 -9.46
C GLN A 563 115.57 12.23 -10.73
N PHE A 564 114.80 13.16 -11.29
CA PHE A 564 115.21 13.90 -12.47
C PHE A 564 116.32 14.89 -12.10
N THR A 565 117.31 15.00 -12.98
CA THR A 565 118.47 15.87 -12.81
C THR A 565 118.83 16.45 -14.17
N THR A 566 119.85 17.31 -14.23
CA THR A 566 120.32 17.85 -15.51
C THR A 566 120.78 16.75 -16.49
N VAL A 567 121.20 15.59 -15.98
CA VAL A 567 121.62 14.43 -16.79
C VAL A 567 120.45 13.48 -17.06
N ILE A 568 119.56 13.26 -16.09
CA ILE A 568 118.36 12.42 -16.25
C ILE A 568 117.19 13.31 -16.64
N ARG A 569 116.93 13.43 -17.95
CA ARG A 569 115.88 14.28 -18.51
C ARG A 569 114.48 13.66 -18.44
N LYS A 570 113.48 14.55 -18.41
CA LYS A 570 112.04 14.25 -18.41
C LYS A 570 111.55 13.94 -19.82
N HIS A 571 110.69 12.94 -19.96
CA HIS A 571 110.03 12.57 -21.21
C HIS A 571 108.58 12.20 -21.00
N HIS A 572 107.66 12.87 -21.71
CA HIS A 572 106.26 12.50 -21.66
C HIS A 572 105.93 11.27 -22.50
N CYS A 573 105.10 10.40 -21.94
CA CYS A 573 104.36 9.42 -22.72
C CYS A 573 103.22 10.12 -23.45
N ARG A 574 103.15 9.98 -24.78
CA ARG A 574 102.06 10.59 -25.57
C ARG A 574 100.73 9.89 -25.34
N SER A 575 100.75 8.65 -24.85
CA SER A 575 99.55 7.89 -24.56
C SER A 575 98.92 8.37 -23.26
N CYS A 576 99.62 8.36 -22.11
CA CYS A 576 99.06 8.69 -20.79
C CYS A 576 99.37 10.10 -20.26
N GLY A 577 100.25 10.87 -20.92
CA GLY A 577 100.58 12.24 -20.51
C GLY A 577 101.54 12.36 -19.31
N ASN A 578 101.89 11.25 -18.65
CA ASN A 578 102.86 11.21 -17.54
C ASN A 578 104.32 11.31 -18.02
N ILE A 579 105.23 11.65 -17.10
CA ILE A 579 106.65 11.94 -17.30
C ILE A 579 107.55 10.81 -16.78
N PHE A 580 108.47 10.37 -17.63
CA PHE A 580 109.36 9.23 -17.40
C PHE A 580 110.82 9.56 -17.76
N CYS A 581 111.76 8.77 -17.25
CA CYS A 581 113.15 8.79 -17.74
C CYS A 581 113.25 8.09 -19.10
N ASN A 582 114.41 8.19 -19.76
CA ASN A 582 114.58 7.61 -21.09
C ASN A 582 114.41 6.09 -21.11
N GLU A 583 114.92 5.40 -20.08
CA GLU A 583 114.81 3.93 -19.98
C GLU A 583 113.35 3.45 -19.93
N CYS A 584 112.53 4.11 -19.10
CA CYS A 584 111.11 3.75 -18.90
C CYS A 584 110.16 4.25 -20.00
N SER A 585 110.69 4.98 -20.99
CA SER A 585 109.93 5.50 -22.13
C SER A 585 110.70 5.37 -23.45
N SER A 586 111.54 4.36 -23.56
CA SER A 586 112.48 4.19 -24.68
C SER A 586 111.78 3.76 -25.98
N LYS A 587 110.53 3.31 -25.91
CA LYS A 587 109.77 2.72 -27.02
C LYS A 587 108.80 3.73 -27.64
N GLN A 588 108.42 3.45 -28.89
CA GLN A 588 107.41 4.22 -29.63
C GLN A 588 106.30 3.29 -30.12
N ALA A 589 105.04 3.68 -29.92
CA ALA A 589 103.87 2.93 -30.36
C ALA A 589 103.03 3.77 -31.33
N GLN A 590 102.31 3.11 -32.24
CA GLN A 590 101.32 3.77 -33.08
C GLN A 590 100.09 4.12 -32.24
N MET A 591 99.54 5.32 -32.40
CA MET A 591 98.37 5.77 -31.65
C MET A 591 97.37 6.47 -32.58
N THR A 592 96.09 6.36 -32.26
CA THR A 592 95.00 7.09 -32.93
C THR A 592 95.25 8.61 -32.84
N GLY A 593 95.19 9.30 -33.98
CA GLY A 593 95.47 10.74 -34.08
C GLY A 593 96.93 11.12 -34.34
N HIS A 594 97.87 10.16 -34.36
CA HIS A 594 99.27 10.41 -34.74
C HIS A 594 99.68 9.61 -35.98
N PRO A 595 100.19 10.26 -37.05
CA PRO A 595 100.53 9.56 -38.30
C PRO A 595 101.80 8.71 -38.22
N LYS A 596 102.64 8.91 -37.19
CA LYS A 596 103.90 8.18 -36.97
C LYS A 596 103.94 7.66 -35.53
N PRO A 597 104.67 6.56 -35.25
CA PRO A 597 104.84 6.06 -33.89
C PRO A 597 105.42 7.12 -32.96
N VAL A 598 104.80 7.29 -31.80
CA VAL A 598 105.18 8.31 -30.81
C VAL A 598 105.68 7.67 -29.52
N ARG A 599 106.52 8.38 -28.78
CA ARG A 599 107.11 7.90 -27.53
C ARG A 599 106.03 7.58 -26.50
N VAL A 600 106.10 6.38 -25.94
CA VAL A 600 105.20 5.93 -24.87
C VAL A 600 106.01 5.28 -23.75
N CYS A 601 105.46 5.25 -22.53
CA CYS A 601 106.07 4.48 -21.44
C CYS A 601 105.91 2.99 -21.70
N ASP A 602 106.68 2.17 -20.99
CA ASP A 602 106.64 0.71 -21.15
C ASP A 602 105.23 0.12 -20.93
N HIS A 603 104.46 0.66 -19.98
CA HIS A 603 103.10 0.20 -19.70
C HIS A 603 102.14 0.50 -20.86
N CYS A 604 102.05 1.74 -21.33
CA CYS A 604 101.21 2.07 -22.48
C CYS A 604 101.69 1.40 -23.77
N TYR A 605 103.00 1.15 -23.92
CA TYR A 605 103.51 0.37 -25.03
C TYR A 605 102.97 -1.06 -25.02
N GLN A 606 102.81 -1.67 -23.84
CA GLN A 606 102.20 -3.01 -23.73
C GLN A 606 100.70 -2.94 -24.03
N GLU A 607 99.96 -2.03 -23.42
CA GLU A 607 98.51 -1.89 -23.66
C GLU A 607 98.17 -1.68 -25.14
N LEU A 608 98.89 -0.77 -25.81
CA LEU A 608 98.64 -0.43 -27.22
C LEU A 608 99.06 -1.53 -28.21
N ASN A 609 99.95 -2.45 -27.81
CA ASN A 609 100.42 -3.55 -28.66
C ASN A 609 99.85 -4.93 -28.25
N GLN A 610 99.01 -4.99 -27.20
CA GLN A 610 98.28 -6.18 -26.77
C GLN A 610 96.81 -6.18 -27.20
N SER A 611 96.40 -5.19 -28.01
CA SER A 611 95.06 -5.08 -28.60
C SER A 611 94.97 -5.82 -29.93
#